data_AF-A0A1M5FB21-F1
#
_entry.id   AF-A0A1M5FB21-F1
#
_cell.length_a   1.000
_cell.length_b   1.000
_cell.length_c   1.000
_cell.angle_alpha   90.00
_cell.angle_beta   90.00
_cell.angle_gamma   90.00
#
_symmetry.space_group_name_H-M   'P 1'
#
loop_
_entity.id
_entity.type
_entity.pdbx_description
1 polymer ?
#
loop_
_entity_poly.entity_id
_entity_poly.type
_entity_poly.pdbx_seq_one_letter_code
_entity_poly.pdbx_strand_id
1 'polypeptide(L)'
;MLTLGIGTRLQHTQYGPGVIVGIRYATYLISFIHHGIKEVDKTDDQLEEIIPENVTEEIETHSEVERSLLKILRQWNGFGEVVPLGERWQGGTLLLQPADKGLKPKELPIEDFFHKIVMLRDRLRVLEQQVNAHKTLSDEDKVNLQQYITRCYGSLTTFNVLFKNKEQWFVGDKGSN
;
A
#
# COMPACT_ATOMS: atom_id res chain seq x y z
N MET A 1 -20.91 -32.79 -19.21
CA MET A 1 -20.83 -31.74 -20.24
C MET A 1 -20.18 -30.53 -19.58
N LEU A 2 -18.94 -30.20 -19.95
CA LEU A 2 -18.33 -28.95 -19.52
C LEU A 2 -19.05 -27.80 -20.24
N THR A 3 -19.74 -26.97 -19.48
CA THR A 3 -20.39 -25.78 -20.02
C THR A 3 -19.36 -24.66 -20.07
N LEU A 4 -18.59 -24.59 -21.17
CA LEU A 4 -17.57 -23.56 -21.34
C LEU A 4 -18.21 -22.17 -21.54
N GLY A 5 -17.64 -21.16 -20.88
CA GLY A 5 -18.12 -19.79 -20.87
C GLY A 5 -17.50 -18.92 -21.97
N ILE A 6 -18.05 -17.73 -22.18
CA ILE A 6 -17.40 -16.70 -23.01
C ILE A 6 -16.07 -16.34 -22.34
N GLY A 7 -14.98 -16.26 -23.12
CA GLY A 7 -13.63 -16.00 -22.63
C GLY A 7 -12.81 -17.27 -22.37
N THR A 8 -13.41 -18.46 -22.40
CA THR A 8 -12.65 -19.72 -22.32
C THR A 8 -11.71 -19.84 -23.52
N ARG A 9 -10.43 -20.11 -23.23
CA ARG A 9 -9.40 -20.41 -24.23
C ARG A 9 -9.42 -21.90 -24.53
N LEU A 10 -9.33 -22.23 -25.81
CA LEU A 10 -9.39 -23.59 -26.30
C LEU A 10 -8.48 -23.77 -27.50
N GLN A 11 -8.18 -25.01 -27.83
CA GLN A 11 -7.42 -25.40 -28.99
C GLN A 11 -8.33 -26.22 -29.90
N HIS A 12 -8.40 -25.87 -31.18
CA HIS A 12 -9.03 -26.71 -32.18
C HIS A 12 -7.96 -27.34 -33.07
N THR A 13 -8.04 -28.64 -33.34
CA THR A 13 -7.02 -29.37 -34.12
C THR A 13 -6.76 -28.72 -35.49
N GLN A 14 -7.82 -28.21 -36.14
CA GLN A 14 -7.71 -27.57 -37.47
C GLN A 14 -7.41 -26.07 -37.45
N TYR A 15 -7.97 -25.32 -36.49
CA TYR A 15 -7.96 -23.86 -36.53
C TYR A 15 -6.94 -23.22 -35.59
N GLY A 16 -6.35 -24.04 -34.72
CA GLY A 16 -5.38 -23.59 -33.73
C GLY A 16 -6.05 -23.04 -32.46
N PRO A 17 -5.35 -22.18 -31.71
CA PRO A 17 -5.87 -21.60 -30.48
C PRO A 17 -6.98 -20.59 -30.77
N GLY A 18 -8.04 -20.65 -29.97
CA GLY A 18 -9.21 -19.79 -30.09
C GLY A 18 -9.81 -19.42 -28.74
N VAL A 19 -10.68 -18.41 -28.75
CA VAL A 19 -11.41 -17.95 -27.57
C VAL A 19 -12.90 -17.92 -27.87
N ILE A 20 -13.73 -18.44 -26.97
CA ILE A 20 -15.19 -18.35 -27.11
C ILE A 20 -15.62 -16.88 -26.97
N VAL A 21 -16.22 -16.33 -28.02
CA VAL A 21 -16.76 -14.96 -28.06
C VAL A 21 -18.28 -14.92 -27.99
N GLY A 22 -18.95 -16.07 -28.14
CA GLY A 22 -20.40 -16.17 -28.01
C GLY A 22 -20.86 -17.63 -27.83
N ILE A 23 -22.00 -17.80 -27.17
CA ILE A 23 -22.60 -19.10 -26.89
C ILE A 23 -23.99 -19.13 -27.50
N ARG A 24 -24.27 -20.13 -28.33
CA ARG A 24 -25.61 -20.46 -28.81
C ARG A 24 -26.09 -21.75 -28.17
N TYR A 25 -27.30 -22.19 -28.51
CA TYR A 25 -27.88 -23.39 -27.91
C TYR A 25 -27.00 -24.64 -28.14
N ALA A 26 -26.67 -24.94 -29.40
CA ALA A 26 -25.89 -26.13 -29.80
C ALA A 26 -24.43 -25.83 -30.19
N THR A 27 -24.06 -24.56 -30.38
CA THR A 27 -22.74 -24.17 -30.93
C THR A 27 -22.05 -23.10 -30.08
N TYR A 28 -20.73 -23.02 -30.23
CA TYR A 28 -19.88 -21.93 -29.79
C TYR A 28 -19.48 -21.06 -30.98
N LEU A 29 -19.44 -19.74 -30.76
CA LEU A 29 -18.74 -18.81 -31.64
C LEU A 29 -17.33 -18.62 -31.10
N ILE A 30 -16.33 -19.05 -31.84
CA ILE A 30 -14.94 -19.10 -31.42
C ILE A 30 -14.13 -18.21 -32.34
N SER A 31 -13.41 -17.24 -31.77
CA SER A 31 -12.46 -16.40 -32.51
C SER A 31 -11.09 -17.05 -32.53
N PHE A 32 -10.61 -17.41 -33.71
CA PHE A 32 -9.28 -17.96 -33.97
C PHE A 32 -8.35 -16.88 -34.51
N ILE A 33 -7.09 -16.87 -34.06
CA ILE A 33 -6.11 -15.81 -34.39
C ILE A 33 -5.91 -15.64 -35.91
N HIS A 34 -5.85 -16.75 -36.65
CA HIS A 34 -5.59 -16.74 -38.10
C HIS A 34 -6.81 -17.03 -38.97
N HIS A 35 -7.94 -17.41 -38.35
CA HIS A 35 -9.14 -17.89 -39.07
C HIS A 35 -10.41 -17.08 -38.78
N GLY A 36 -10.31 -16.04 -37.94
CA GLY A 36 -11.44 -15.21 -37.54
C GLY A 36 -12.46 -15.97 -36.71
N ILE A 37 -13.71 -15.49 -36.70
CA ILE A 37 -14.78 -16.12 -35.92
C ILE A 37 -15.38 -17.29 -36.70
N LYS A 38 -15.44 -18.46 -36.07
CA LYS A 38 -16.06 -19.68 -36.58
C LYS A 38 -17.12 -20.18 -35.61
N GLU A 39 -18.14 -20.81 -36.16
CA GLU A 39 -19.17 -21.50 -35.39
C GLU A 39 -18.81 -22.99 -35.31
N VAL A 40 -18.69 -23.51 -34.09
CA VAL A 40 -18.22 -24.88 -33.81
C VAL A 40 -19.23 -25.56 -32.89
N ASP A 41 -19.51 -26.85 -33.12
CA ASP A 41 -20.44 -27.61 -32.29
C ASP A 41 -19.90 -27.80 -30.88
N LYS A 42 -20.76 -27.75 -29.86
CA LYS A 42 -20.36 -28.01 -28.47
C LYS A 42 -19.91 -29.45 -28.25
N THR A 43 -20.28 -30.38 -29.14
CA THR A 43 -19.88 -31.78 -29.09
C THR A 43 -18.76 -32.13 -30.08
N ASP A 44 -18.09 -31.13 -30.67
CA ASP A 44 -16.95 -31.35 -31.57
C ASP A 44 -15.80 -32.04 -30.80
N ASP A 45 -15.35 -33.19 -31.32
CA ASP A 45 -14.30 -34.02 -30.73
C ASP A 45 -12.89 -33.47 -30.99
N GLN A 46 -12.76 -32.45 -31.82
CA GLN A 46 -11.50 -31.75 -32.12
C GLN A 46 -11.32 -30.48 -31.28
N LEU A 47 -12.22 -30.25 -30.31
CA LEU A 47 -12.20 -29.11 -29.40
C LEU A 47 -11.64 -29.50 -28.03
N GLU A 48 -10.39 -29.10 -27.76
CA GLU A 48 -9.76 -29.32 -26.46
C GLU A 48 -9.72 -28.02 -25.67
N GLU A 49 -10.21 -28.05 -24.43
CA GLU A 49 -10.07 -26.91 -23.52
C GLU A 49 -8.60 -26.76 -23.12
N ILE A 50 -8.04 -25.56 -23.30
CA ILE A 50 -6.72 -25.26 -22.78
C ILE A 50 -6.92 -24.90 -21.31
N ILE A 51 -6.63 -25.83 -20.41
CA ILE A 51 -6.50 -25.52 -18.99
C ILE A 51 -5.28 -24.62 -18.87
N PRO A 52 -5.42 -23.34 -18.47
CA PRO A 52 -4.27 -22.49 -18.31
C PRO A 52 -3.36 -23.10 -17.24
N GLU A 53 -2.11 -23.34 -17.61
CA GLU A 53 -1.04 -23.52 -16.64
C GLU A 53 -1.12 -22.33 -15.67
N ASN A 54 -1.01 -22.57 -14.36
CA ASN A 54 -1.15 -21.54 -13.33
C ASN A 54 -0.04 -20.49 -13.52
N VAL A 55 -0.30 -19.53 -14.42
CA VAL A 55 0.45 -18.29 -14.51
C VAL A 55 0.00 -17.50 -13.30
N THR A 56 0.79 -17.56 -12.22
CA THR A 56 0.74 -16.56 -11.17
C THR A 56 0.71 -15.21 -11.85
N GLU A 57 -0.36 -14.46 -11.63
CA GLU A 57 -0.50 -13.10 -12.14
C GLU A 57 0.74 -12.30 -11.72
N GLU A 58 1.70 -12.13 -12.64
CA GLU A 58 2.43 -10.88 -12.67
C GLU A 58 1.37 -9.85 -13.04
N ILE A 59 0.88 -9.15 -12.03
CA ILE A 59 -0.07 -8.06 -12.14
C ILE A 59 0.64 -6.90 -12.86
N GLU A 60 0.80 -7.03 -14.17
CA GLU A 60 1.22 -5.98 -15.08
C GLU A 60 0.02 -5.48 -15.90
N THR A 61 -1.06 -5.11 -15.21
CA THR A 61 -2.06 -4.18 -15.78
C THR A 61 -2.74 -3.39 -14.69
N HIS A 62 -1.95 -2.69 -13.86
CA HIS A 62 -2.50 -1.52 -13.18
C HIS A 62 -2.54 -0.39 -14.21
N SER A 63 -3.74 0.01 -14.61
CA SER A 63 -4.00 1.22 -15.40
C SER A 63 -3.10 2.37 -14.92
N GLU A 64 -2.65 3.26 -15.79
CA GLU A 64 -1.91 4.47 -15.35
C GLU A 64 -2.68 5.24 -14.27
N VAL A 65 -4.01 5.17 -14.31
CA VAL A 65 -4.92 5.69 -13.28
C VAL A 65 -4.80 4.92 -11.98
N GLU A 66 -4.68 3.61 -12.01
CA GLU A 66 -4.53 2.77 -10.82
C GLU A 66 -3.10 2.84 -10.25
N ARG A 67 -2.07 2.97 -11.09
CA ARG A 67 -0.70 3.31 -10.65
C ARG A 67 -0.66 4.72 -10.05
N SER A 68 -1.37 5.68 -10.65
CA SER A 68 -1.51 7.03 -10.09
C SER A 68 -2.32 7.02 -8.80
N LEU A 69 -3.40 6.24 -8.72
CA LEU A 69 -4.23 6.08 -7.53
C LEU A 69 -3.46 5.35 -6.43
N LEU A 70 -2.72 4.29 -6.73
CA LEU A 70 -1.82 3.61 -5.80
C LEU A 70 -0.68 4.52 -5.37
N LYS A 71 -0.15 5.37 -6.25
CA LYS A 71 0.87 6.36 -5.90
C LYS A 71 0.29 7.44 -4.98
N ILE A 72 -0.90 7.95 -5.28
CA ILE A 72 -1.67 8.89 -4.44
C ILE A 72 -2.04 8.23 -3.12
N LEU A 73 -2.49 6.98 -3.10
CA LEU A 73 -2.86 6.20 -1.92
C LEU A 73 -1.64 5.81 -1.09
N ARG A 74 -0.46 5.57 -1.70
CA ARG A 74 0.81 5.41 -0.98
C ARG A 74 1.31 6.74 -0.43
N GLN A 75 1.06 7.84 -1.14
CA GLN A 75 1.28 9.20 -0.63
C GLN A 75 0.32 9.50 0.53
N TRP A 76 -0.97 9.10 0.42
CA TRP A 76 -2.07 9.22 1.39
C TRP A 76 -1.96 8.27 2.58
N ASN A 77 -1.37 7.10 2.43
CA ASN A 77 -0.94 6.25 3.54
C ASN A 77 0.14 6.93 4.40
N GLY A 78 0.75 8.02 3.92
CA GLY A 78 1.60 8.93 4.69
C GLY A 78 0.91 10.23 5.14
N PHE A 79 -0.30 10.54 4.64
CA PHE A 79 -1.13 11.63 5.14
C PHE A 79 -1.96 11.12 6.31
N GLY A 80 -1.30 10.98 7.46
CA GLY A 80 -1.99 11.05 8.74
C GLY A 80 -2.76 12.37 8.87
N GLU A 81 -3.51 12.51 9.96
CA GLU A 81 -4.15 13.76 10.37
C GLU A 81 -3.27 14.98 10.04
N VAL A 82 -3.82 15.99 9.37
CA VAL A 82 -3.07 17.22 9.10
C VAL A 82 -2.81 17.91 10.44
N VAL A 83 -1.60 17.72 10.96
CA VAL A 83 -1.16 18.32 12.22
C VAL A 83 -0.68 19.75 11.94
N PRO A 84 -1.30 20.77 12.52
CA PRO A 84 -0.84 22.15 12.36
C PRO A 84 0.44 22.42 13.15
N LEU A 85 1.41 23.05 12.46
CA LEU A 85 2.59 23.64 13.08
C LEU A 85 2.19 24.88 13.91
N GLY A 86 2.80 25.05 15.08
CA GLY A 86 2.61 26.23 15.93
C GLY A 86 2.96 27.53 15.20
N GLU A 87 2.11 28.55 15.36
CA GLU A 87 2.15 29.79 14.55
C GLU A 87 3.51 30.50 14.57
N ARG A 88 4.20 30.50 15.72
CA ARG A 88 5.53 31.11 15.88
C ARG A 88 6.64 30.47 15.05
N TRP A 89 6.42 29.28 14.51
CA TRP A 89 7.41 28.53 13.72
C TRP A 89 7.13 28.60 12.21
N GLN A 90 5.99 29.12 11.77
CA GLN A 90 5.63 29.15 10.35
C GLN A 90 6.63 29.99 9.54
N GLY A 91 7.06 29.46 8.39
CA GLY A 91 8.09 30.06 7.54
C GLY A 91 9.50 30.03 8.14
N GLY A 92 9.70 29.30 9.24
CA GLY A 92 10.97 29.19 9.93
C GLY A 92 11.97 28.29 9.22
N THR A 93 13.23 28.35 9.66
CA THR A 93 14.31 27.49 9.18
C THR A 93 15.00 26.82 10.36
N LEU A 94 15.17 25.50 10.31
CA LEU A 94 16.01 24.76 11.24
C LEU A 94 17.47 24.87 10.79
N LEU A 95 18.34 25.31 11.69
CA LEU A 95 19.78 25.36 11.48
C LEU A 95 20.45 24.25 12.30
N LEU A 96 21.01 23.25 11.63
CA LEU A 96 21.89 22.27 12.24
C LEU A 96 23.32 22.81 12.20
N GLN A 97 23.74 23.39 13.32
CA GLN A 97 25.04 24.04 13.49
C GLN A 97 26.09 23.03 13.96
N PRO A 98 27.15 22.77 13.18
CA PRO A 98 28.31 22.02 13.66
C PRO A 98 29.03 22.77 14.78
N ALA A 99 29.64 22.02 15.72
CA ALA A 99 30.49 22.61 16.77
C ALA A 99 31.73 23.32 16.18
N ASP A 100 32.23 22.82 15.05
CA ASP A 100 33.25 23.51 14.25
C ASP A 100 32.63 24.70 13.52
N LYS A 101 33.07 25.90 13.90
CA LYS A 101 32.59 27.17 13.33
C LYS A 101 33.10 27.44 11.90
N GLY A 102 34.07 26.66 11.41
CA GLY A 102 34.53 26.73 10.03
C GLY A 102 33.58 26.03 9.04
N LEU A 103 32.68 25.19 9.53
CA LEU A 103 31.71 24.46 8.71
C LEU A 103 30.39 25.23 8.59
N LYS A 104 29.81 25.19 7.38
CA LYS A 104 28.51 25.82 7.13
C LYS A 104 27.40 25.05 7.85
N PRO A 105 26.42 25.75 8.46
CA PRO A 105 25.23 25.11 8.99
C PRO A 105 24.46 24.39 7.89
N LYS A 106 23.81 23.29 8.24
CA LYS A 106 22.81 22.69 7.36
C LYS A 106 21.45 23.30 7.66
N GLU A 107 20.84 23.86 6.63
CA GLU A 107 19.53 24.50 6.70
C GLU A 107 18.44 23.56 6.21
N LEU A 108 17.25 23.67 6.81
CA LEU A 108 16.06 22.95 6.38
C LEU A 108 14.81 23.80 6.71
N PRO A 109 13.76 23.81 5.86
CA PRO A 109 12.47 24.38 6.22
C PRO A 109 11.89 23.68 7.45
N ILE A 110 11.46 24.42 8.47
CA ILE A 110 10.98 23.80 9.72
C ILE A 110 9.74 22.94 9.51
N GLU A 111 8.91 23.25 8.51
CA GLU A 111 7.77 22.47 8.06
C GLU A 111 8.18 21.06 7.62
N ASP A 112 9.28 20.93 6.88
CA ASP A 112 9.77 19.63 6.41
C ASP A 112 10.22 18.75 7.57
N PHE A 113 10.90 19.35 8.56
CA PHE A 113 11.27 18.63 9.78
C PHE A 113 10.04 18.25 10.60
N PHE A 114 9.11 19.18 10.77
CA PHE A 114 7.88 18.93 11.51
C PHE A 114 7.05 17.82 10.87
N HIS A 115 6.91 17.81 9.54
CA HIS A 115 6.25 16.74 8.82
C HIS A 115 6.91 15.37 9.08
N LYS A 116 8.25 15.31 9.15
CA LYS A 116 8.97 14.09 9.52
C LYS A 116 8.71 13.64 10.95
N ILE A 117 8.62 14.58 11.89
CA ILE A 117 8.27 14.30 13.29
C ILE A 117 6.84 13.74 13.39
N VAL A 118 5.88 14.31 12.65
CA VAL A 118 4.50 13.81 12.57
C VAL A 118 4.46 12.41 11.96
N MET A 119 5.17 12.16 10.86
CA MET A 119 5.26 10.82 10.26
C MET A 119 5.84 9.78 11.23
N LEU A 120 6.82 10.15 12.04
CA LEU A 120 7.40 9.25 13.04
C LEU A 120 6.37 8.90 14.11
N ARG A 121 5.64 9.91 14.64
CA ARG A 121 4.53 9.71 15.58
C ARG A 121 3.50 8.71 15.05
N ASP A 122 3.08 8.90 13.81
CA ASP A 122 2.04 8.07 13.21
C ASP A 122 2.50 6.63 13.02
N ARG A 123 3.79 6.41 12.70
CA ARG A 123 4.39 5.07 12.65
C ARG A 123 4.46 4.39 14.02
N LEU A 124 4.81 5.12 15.08
CA LEU A 124 4.79 4.58 16.44
C LEU A 124 3.37 4.17 16.87
N ARG A 125 2.36 4.97 16.49
CA ARG A 125 0.96 4.66 16.76
C ARG A 125 0.51 3.38 16.04
N VAL A 126 0.89 3.22 14.77
CA VAL A 126 0.59 1.99 14.01
C VAL A 126 1.31 0.79 14.62
N LEU A 127 2.57 0.95 15.03
CA LEU A 127 3.33 -0.12 15.70
C LEU A 127 2.64 -0.56 16.99
N GLU A 128 2.20 0.38 17.82
CA GLU A 128 1.46 0.09 19.05
C GLU A 128 0.16 -0.69 18.77
N GLN A 129 -0.61 -0.27 17.77
CA GLN A 129 -1.82 -0.97 17.35
C GLN A 129 -1.53 -2.41 16.87
N GLN A 130 -0.45 -2.60 16.12
CA GLN A 130 -0.02 -3.93 15.66
C GLN A 130 0.38 -4.84 16.82
N VAL A 131 1.11 -4.31 17.82
CA VAL A 131 1.46 -5.05 19.03
C VAL A 131 0.20 -5.46 19.80
N ASN A 132 -0.76 -4.55 19.96
CA ASN A 132 -2.03 -4.81 20.66
C ASN A 132 -2.83 -5.93 19.99
N ALA A 133 -2.94 -5.86 18.66
CA ALA A 133 -3.69 -6.80 17.82
C ALA A 133 -2.94 -8.12 17.54
N HIS A 134 -1.68 -8.26 17.99
CA HIS A 134 -0.88 -9.45 17.67
C HIS A 134 -1.47 -10.70 18.32
N LYS A 135 -1.72 -11.74 17.50
CA LYS A 135 -2.44 -12.95 17.95
C LYS A 135 -1.59 -13.91 18.79
N THR A 136 -0.27 -13.89 18.59
CA THR A 136 0.65 -14.88 19.18
C THR A 136 1.51 -14.33 20.30
N LEU A 137 1.52 -13.01 20.54
CA LEU A 137 2.28 -12.44 21.65
C LEU A 137 1.53 -12.69 22.95
N SER A 138 2.27 -13.08 24.00
CA SER A 138 1.70 -13.16 25.35
C SER A 138 1.32 -11.77 25.87
N ASP A 139 0.46 -11.71 26.87
CA ASP A 139 0.08 -10.44 27.48
C ASP A 139 1.29 -9.72 28.12
N GLU A 140 2.23 -10.48 28.69
CA GLU A 140 3.48 -9.94 29.25
C GLU A 140 4.37 -9.31 28.16
N ASP A 141 4.55 -9.99 27.03
CA ASP A 141 5.32 -9.45 25.90
C ASP A 141 4.69 -8.17 25.34
N LYS A 142 3.36 -8.16 25.21
CA LYS A 142 2.62 -6.97 24.76
C LYS A 142 2.85 -5.80 25.70
N VAL A 143 2.73 -6.01 27.01
CA VAL A 143 2.97 -4.97 28.01
C VAL A 143 4.41 -4.44 27.93
N ASN A 144 5.40 -5.33 27.82
CA ASN A 144 6.80 -4.92 27.71
C ASN A 144 7.07 -4.08 26.45
N LEU A 145 6.53 -4.48 25.30
CA LEU A 145 6.64 -3.74 24.04
C LEU A 145 5.91 -2.40 24.09
N GLN A 146 4.69 -2.36 24.63
CA GLN A 146 3.94 -1.12 24.84
C GLN A 146 4.71 -0.14 25.72
N GLN A 147 5.29 -0.61 26.84
CA GLN A 147 6.12 0.24 27.70
C GLN A 147 7.33 0.80 26.96
N TYR A 148 7.98 0.01 26.11
CA TYR A 148 9.09 0.48 25.29
C TYR A 148 8.63 1.56 24.29
N ILE A 149 7.51 1.35 23.62
CA ILE A 149 6.90 2.35 22.73
C ILE A 149 6.57 3.63 23.49
N THR A 150 6.01 3.54 24.70
CA THR A 150 5.74 4.70 25.57
C THR A 150 7.02 5.46 25.93
N ARG A 151 8.14 4.77 26.17
CA ARG A 151 9.45 5.42 26.36
C ARG A 151 9.95 6.11 25.09
N CYS A 152 9.70 5.54 23.91
CA CYS A 152 9.97 6.22 22.63
C CYS A 152 9.13 7.50 22.48
N TYR A 153 7.85 7.50 22.87
CA TYR A 153 7.06 8.74 22.93
C TYR A 153 7.68 9.77 23.90
N GLY A 154 8.17 9.31 25.05
CA GLY A 154 8.85 10.14 26.05
C GLY A 154 10.07 10.88 25.51
N SER A 155 10.93 10.20 24.74
CA SER A 155 12.13 10.83 24.14
C SER A 155 11.83 11.89 23.08
N LEU A 156 10.60 11.88 22.53
CA LEU A 156 10.16 12.82 21.50
C LEU A 156 9.44 14.05 22.08
N THR A 157 9.18 14.08 23.39
CA THR A 157 8.47 15.19 24.06
C THR A 157 9.15 16.55 23.88
N THR A 158 10.47 16.58 23.67
CA THR A 158 11.22 17.80 23.34
C THR A 158 10.66 18.52 22.10
N PHE A 159 10.09 17.79 21.15
CA PHE A 159 9.51 18.36 19.92
C PHE A 159 8.06 18.85 20.08
N ASN A 160 7.41 18.65 21.24
CA ASN A 160 6.04 19.14 21.50
C ASN A 160 5.90 20.65 21.28
N VAL A 161 7.01 21.37 21.47
CA VAL A 161 7.15 22.82 21.24
C VAL A 161 6.74 23.28 19.83
N LEU A 162 6.76 22.37 18.85
CA LEU A 162 6.42 22.60 17.44
C LEU A 162 4.91 22.45 17.16
N PHE A 163 4.18 21.71 17.98
CA PHE A 163 2.75 21.43 17.75
C PHE A 163 1.88 22.63 18.15
N LYS A 164 0.88 22.96 17.33
CA LYS A 164 -0.12 23.97 17.69
C LYS A 164 -1.09 23.48 18.77
N ASN A 165 -1.52 22.22 18.67
CA ASN A 165 -2.54 21.63 19.55
C ASN A 165 -1.90 20.66 20.55
N LYS A 166 -2.34 20.69 21.82
CA LYS A 166 -1.79 19.86 22.90
C LYS A 166 -2.21 18.40 22.80
N GLU A 167 -3.35 18.15 22.18
CA GLU A 167 -3.94 16.83 21.95
C GLU A 167 -3.05 15.98 21.03
N GLN A 168 -2.19 16.63 20.24
CA GLN A 168 -1.30 16.02 19.26
C GLN A 168 0.12 15.81 19.81
N TRP A 169 0.38 16.20 21.06
CA TRP A 169 1.69 16.07 21.70
C TRP A 169 2.10 14.61 21.88
N PHE A 170 3.40 14.37 21.81
CA PHE A 170 3.98 13.15 22.34
C PHE A 170 3.76 13.10 23.85
N VAL A 171 3.21 12.00 24.34
CA VAL A 171 3.01 11.73 25.77
C VAL A 171 3.77 10.46 26.10
N GLY A 172 4.87 10.62 26.84
CA GLY A 172 5.61 9.50 27.39
C GLY A 172 5.17 9.16 28.81
N ASP A 173 5.90 8.23 29.41
CA ASP A 173 5.73 7.91 30.81
C ASP A 173 6.10 9.16 31.64
N LYS A 174 5.20 9.59 32.53
CA LYS A 174 5.49 10.70 33.43
C LYS A 174 6.46 10.17 34.47
N GLY A 175 7.75 10.27 34.18
CA GLY A 175 8.79 10.04 35.16
C GLY A 175 8.49 10.91 36.37
N SER A 176 8.14 10.29 37.49
CA SER A 176 8.17 10.93 38.80
C SER A 176 9.62 11.27 39.11
N ASN A 177 10.04 12.46 38.67
CA ASN A 177 11.23 13.14 39.17
C ASN A 177 10.78 14.30 40.05
#